data_AF-A0A3B0B5J5-F1
#
_entry.id   AF-A0A3B0B5J5-F1
#
_cell.length_a   1.000
_cell.length_b   1.000
_cell.length_c   1.000
_cell.angle_alpha   90.00
_cell.angle_beta   90.00
_cell.angle_gamma   90.00
#
_symmetry.space_group_name_H-M   'P 1'
#
loop_
_entity.id
_entity.type
_entity.pdbx_description
1 polymer ?
#
loop_
_entity_poly.entity_id
_entity_poly.type
_entity_poly.pdbx_seq_one_letter_code
_entity_poly.pdbx_strand_id
1 'polypeptide(L)'
;MPSRPHSKSQPFCHVEGCFNFRRSNRYCPGHTKQERAGLAFSTLPKQKLEAWAVPECSFEACENFASRRGLCDGHYAQSKRGEGLRPLRKHSWQRGGVCSFDGCMLPMKANDLCATHASQRYFGHELHPIRGRISCPVPDCEGTYTAKSSIEFCAKHTRVLRLYGLTPERLMQMYVAGSVCELCGDRTKTAIDHDHACCAGEGSCGECVRGTLCLNCNHMLGSARDSPEVLRAAIAYLQSHAERSLRLAA
;
A
#
# COMPACT_ATOMS: atom_id res chain seq x y z
N MET A 1 16.68 -7.59 -8.94
CA MET A 1 15.90 -8.20 -7.83
C MET A 1 16.82 -9.16 -7.10
N PRO A 2 17.24 -8.93 -5.86
CA PRO A 2 18.17 -9.83 -5.20
C PRO A 2 17.50 -11.19 -4.98
N SER A 3 18.13 -12.22 -5.50
CA SER A 3 17.82 -13.63 -5.34
C SER A 3 17.62 -13.97 -3.86
N ARG A 4 16.51 -14.63 -3.53
CA ARG A 4 16.26 -15.17 -2.18
C ARG A 4 17.40 -16.12 -1.83
N PRO A 5 18.19 -15.89 -0.77
CA PRO A 5 19.15 -16.87 -0.32
C PRO A 5 18.39 -17.98 0.41
N HIS A 6 18.04 -19.03 -0.33
CA HIS A 6 17.87 -20.36 0.27
C HIS A 6 19.28 -20.86 0.62
N SER A 7 19.87 -20.30 1.68
CA SER A 7 21.20 -20.66 2.14
C SER A 7 21.10 -21.10 3.59
N LYS A 8 21.50 -22.35 3.80
CA LYS A 8 21.54 -23.10 5.06
C LYS A 8 22.41 -22.44 6.16
N SER A 9 23.01 -21.27 5.93
CA SER A 9 24.04 -20.72 6.82
C SER A 9 23.52 -19.96 8.03
N GLN A 10 22.24 -19.58 8.09
CA GLN A 10 21.70 -18.86 9.25
C GLN A 10 20.18 -19.06 9.39
N PRO A 11 19.71 -20.06 10.16
CA PRO A 11 18.28 -20.31 10.37
C PRO A 11 17.61 -19.28 11.32
N PHE A 12 18.44 -18.48 12.00
CA PHE A 12 18.02 -17.52 13.00
C PHE A 12 17.85 -16.11 12.45
N CYS A 13 17.09 -15.31 13.19
CA CYS A 13 16.91 -13.88 12.98
C CYS A 13 18.26 -13.17 12.79
N HIS A 14 18.34 -12.19 11.89
CA HIS A 14 19.54 -11.36 11.76
C HIS A 14 19.63 -10.24 12.81
N VAL A 15 18.60 -10.03 13.64
CA VAL A 15 18.72 -9.10 14.78
C VAL A 15 19.71 -9.70 15.78
N GLU A 16 20.73 -8.91 16.14
CA GLU A 16 21.75 -9.31 17.10
C GLU A 16 21.13 -9.77 18.42
N GLY A 17 21.62 -10.87 18.98
CA GLY A 17 21.06 -11.47 20.20
C GLY A 17 19.68 -12.12 20.05
N CYS A 18 19.16 -12.30 18.82
CA CYS A 18 17.88 -12.98 18.57
C CYS A 18 18.08 -14.30 17.83
N PHE A 19 17.82 -15.40 18.52
CA PHE A 19 17.92 -16.77 17.99
C PHE A 19 16.56 -17.39 17.70
N ASN A 20 15.55 -16.54 17.48
CA ASN A 20 14.27 -17.00 16.97
C ASN A 20 14.40 -17.42 15.51
N PHE A 21 13.74 -18.52 15.13
CA PHE A 21 13.73 -19.03 13.77
C PHE A 21 13.10 -18.05 12.77
N ARG A 22 13.73 -17.91 11.60
CA ARG A 22 13.14 -17.24 10.44
C ARG A 22 12.61 -18.28 9.45
N ARG A 23 11.41 -18.07 8.93
CA ARG A 23 10.80 -19.01 7.96
C ARG A 23 11.27 -18.79 6.52
N SER A 24 11.49 -17.53 6.14
CA SER A 24 11.92 -17.14 4.78
C SER A 24 12.28 -15.65 4.63
N ASN A 25 12.09 -14.85 5.67
CA ASN A 25 12.43 -13.42 5.71
C ASN A 25 13.77 -13.23 6.42
N ARG A 26 14.36 -12.03 6.27
CA ARG A 26 15.57 -11.62 6.99
C ARG A 26 15.41 -11.73 8.51
N TYR A 27 14.21 -11.46 9.03
CA TYR A 27 13.97 -11.45 10.48
C TYR A 27 12.95 -12.51 10.91
N CYS A 28 12.90 -12.83 12.20
CA CYS A 28 11.84 -13.65 12.77
C CYS A 28 10.46 -12.94 12.64
N PRO A 29 9.33 -13.62 12.87
CA PRO A 29 8.00 -13.01 12.71
C PRO A 29 7.78 -11.74 13.53
N GLY A 30 8.31 -11.68 14.77
CA GLY A 30 8.18 -10.49 15.63
C GLY A 30 8.99 -9.30 15.11
N HIS A 31 10.25 -9.51 14.75
CA HIS A 31 11.11 -8.46 14.20
C HIS A 31 10.69 -8.04 12.78
N THR A 32 10.12 -8.93 11.98
CA THR A 32 9.49 -8.56 10.70
C THR A 32 8.30 -7.61 10.90
N LYS A 33 7.52 -7.78 11.98
CA LYS A 33 6.42 -6.86 12.32
C LYS A 33 6.95 -5.47 12.69
N GLN A 34 8.05 -5.40 13.44
CA GLN A 34 8.71 -4.14 13.79
C GLN A 34 9.26 -3.43 12.55
N GLU A 35 9.96 -4.15 11.67
CA GLU A 35 10.48 -3.62 10.40
C GLU A 35 9.38 -2.99 9.53
N ARG A 36 8.28 -3.73 9.32
CA ARG A 36 7.16 -3.24 8.49
C ARG A 36 6.44 -2.04 9.08
N ALA A 37 6.51 -1.86 10.41
CA ALA A 37 5.95 -0.73 11.11
C ALA A 37 6.94 0.47 11.18
N GLY A 38 8.14 0.35 10.61
CA GLY A 38 9.19 1.37 10.71
C GLY A 38 9.74 1.55 12.13
N LEU A 39 9.56 0.54 13.00
CA LEU A 39 10.01 0.59 14.39
C LEU A 39 11.45 0.07 14.51
N ALA A 40 12.21 0.66 15.44
CA ALA A 40 13.48 0.10 15.88
C ALA A 40 13.28 -1.31 16.46
N PHE A 41 14.26 -2.19 16.26
CA PHE A 41 14.19 -3.54 16.80
C PHE A 41 14.33 -3.53 18.31
N SER A 42 13.36 -4.15 18.99
CA SER A 42 13.38 -4.34 20.43
C SER A 42 13.35 -5.82 20.80
N THR A 43 13.70 -6.12 22.04
CA THR A 43 13.64 -7.49 22.58
C THR A 43 12.20 -7.99 22.57
N LEU A 44 11.98 -9.17 21.99
CA LEU A 44 10.65 -9.77 21.94
C LEU A 44 10.35 -10.56 23.23
N PRO A 45 9.09 -10.59 23.72
CA PRO A 45 8.73 -11.36 24.92
C PRO A 45 9.04 -12.86 24.87
N LYS A 46 9.17 -13.43 23.67
CA LYS A 46 9.55 -14.83 23.43
C LYS A 46 10.85 -14.94 22.64
N GLN A 47 11.76 -14.00 22.81
CA GLN A 47 13.07 -14.02 22.15
C GLN A 47 13.95 -15.10 22.76
N LYS A 48 14.49 -15.99 21.93
CA LYS A 48 15.60 -16.85 22.31
C LYS A 48 16.88 -16.03 22.26
N LEU A 49 17.62 -16.03 23.37
CA LEU A 49 18.85 -15.26 23.55
C LEU A 49 20.11 -16.07 23.21
N GLU A 50 19.96 -17.38 22.97
CA GLU A 50 21.04 -18.29 22.62
C GLU A 50 20.64 -19.21 21.46
N ALA A 51 21.60 -19.57 20.62
CA ALA A 51 21.41 -20.54 19.55
C ALA A 51 21.13 -21.92 20.14
N TRP A 52 20.16 -22.64 19.56
CA TRP A 52 19.85 -24.01 19.96
C TRP A 52 20.03 -24.96 18.78
N ALA A 53 20.33 -26.23 19.08
CA ALA A 53 20.57 -27.25 18.07
C ALA A 53 19.36 -27.36 17.14
N VAL A 54 19.59 -27.14 15.85
CA VAL A 54 18.53 -27.22 14.86
C VAL A 54 18.26 -28.69 14.57
N PRO A 55 17.07 -29.22 14.89
CA PRO A 55 16.81 -30.63 14.73
C PRO A 55 16.76 -30.97 13.23
N GLU A 56 17.46 -32.02 12.84
CA GLU A 56 17.51 -32.50 11.46
C GLU A 56 16.35 -33.45 11.16
N CYS A 57 15.89 -33.48 9.91
CA CYS A 57 14.88 -34.44 9.49
C CYS A 57 15.50 -35.84 9.42
N SER A 58 14.87 -36.81 10.07
CA SER A 58 15.30 -38.22 10.12
C SER A 58 15.08 -38.99 8.82
N PHE A 59 14.71 -38.32 7.72
CA PHE A 59 14.53 -38.97 6.42
C PHE A 59 15.84 -38.85 5.64
N GLU A 60 16.35 -39.96 5.13
CA GLU A 60 17.61 -40.01 4.41
C GLU A 60 17.62 -39.03 3.22
N ALA A 61 18.74 -38.33 3.04
CA ALA A 61 18.90 -37.28 2.03
C ALA A 61 17.90 -36.10 2.13
N CYS A 62 17.21 -35.91 3.27
CA CYS A 62 16.44 -34.70 3.56
C CYS A 62 17.30 -33.66 4.27
N GLU A 63 17.47 -32.50 3.64
CA GLU A 63 18.24 -31.40 4.21
C GLU A 63 17.37 -30.36 4.94
N ASN A 64 16.08 -30.66 5.14
CA ASN A 64 15.16 -29.78 5.84
C ASN A 64 15.26 -30.00 7.35
N PHE A 65 14.99 -28.96 8.12
CA PHE A 65 14.89 -29.07 9.58
C PHE A 65 13.63 -29.83 10.01
N ALA A 66 13.75 -30.64 11.05
CA ALA A 66 12.62 -31.30 11.69
C ALA A 66 11.76 -30.29 12.46
N SER A 67 10.44 -30.43 12.34
CA SER A 67 9.48 -29.62 13.08
C SER A 67 8.76 -30.45 14.14
N ARG A 68 8.48 -31.73 13.87
CA ARG A 68 7.71 -32.62 14.75
C ARG A 68 8.14 -34.06 14.57
N ARG A 69 8.31 -34.78 15.69
CA ARG A 69 8.64 -36.22 15.70
C ARG A 69 9.86 -36.58 14.83
N GLY A 70 10.88 -35.73 14.82
CA GLY A 70 12.08 -35.93 14.01
C GLY A 70 11.88 -35.73 12.50
N LEU A 71 10.71 -35.32 12.02
CA LEU A 71 10.42 -35.11 10.59
C LEU A 71 10.23 -33.62 10.27
N CYS A 72 10.63 -33.20 9.07
CA CYS A 72 10.26 -31.89 8.55
C CYS A 72 8.75 -31.83 8.21
N ASP A 73 8.19 -30.64 8.02
CA ASP A 73 6.75 -30.47 7.77
C ASP A 73 6.23 -31.32 6.60
N GLY A 74 7.02 -31.46 5.54
CA GLY A 74 6.67 -32.28 4.37
C GLY A 74 6.62 -33.79 4.68
N HIS A 75 7.63 -34.32 5.37
CA HIS A 75 7.68 -35.74 5.73
C HIS A 75 6.69 -36.08 6.85
N TYR A 76 6.48 -35.17 7.81
CA TYR A 76 5.44 -35.33 8.82
C TYR A 76 4.04 -35.43 8.17
N ALA A 77 3.78 -34.63 7.12
CA ALA A 77 2.52 -34.70 6.38
C ALA A 77 2.36 -35.99 5.56
N GLN A 78 3.44 -36.57 5.01
CA GLN A 78 3.41 -37.90 4.39
C GLN A 78 3.07 -38.98 5.43
N SER A 79 3.79 -39.00 6.55
CA SER A 79 3.56 -39.96 7.65
C SER A 79 2.12 -39.89 8.18
N LYS A 80 1.57 -38.69 8.38
CA LYS A 80 0.20 -38.52 8.88
C LYS A 80 -0.87 -39.03 7.89
N ARG A 81 -0.55 -39.14 6.60
CA ARG A 81 -1.45 -39.66 5.56
C ARG A 81 -1.32 -41.19 5.37
N GLY A 82 -0.47 -41.84 6.16
CA GLY A 82 -0.16 -43.27 5.98
C GLY A 82 0.67 -43.55 4.73
N GLU A 83 1.22 -42.52 4.09
CA GLU A 83 2.17 -42.70 2.99
C GLU A 83 3.52 -43.11 3.58
N GLY A 84 4.17 -44.11 2.99
CA GLY A 84 5.60 -44.35 3.25
C GLY A 84 6.39 -43.07 2.95
N LEU A 85 7.38 -42.76 3.80
CA LEU A 85 8.19 -41.56 3.61
C LEU A 85 8.94 -41.65 2.28
N ARG A 86 8.87 -40.58 1.49
CA ARG A 86 9.48 -40.48 0.16
C ARG A 86 10.09 -39.09 -0.06
N PRO A 87 11.10 -38.96 -0.92
CA PRO A 87 11.76 -37.68 -1.16
C PRO A 87 10.76 -36.58 -1.52
N LEU A 88 10.89 -35.41 -0.87
CA LEU A 88 10.06 -34.25 -1.15
C LEU A 88 10.37 -33.70 -2.54
N ARG A 89 9.34 -33.49 -3.38
CA ARG A 89 9.49 -32.76 -4.63
C ARG A 89 9.98 -31.33 -4.35
N LYS A 90 11.11 -30.95 -4.96
CA LYS A 90 11.53 -29.54 -5.02
C LYS A 90 10.57 -28.81 -5.95
N HIS A 91 9.71 -27.97 -5.40
CA HIS A 91 8.86 -27.10 -6.22
C HIS A 91 9.73 -26.03 -6.90
N SER A 92 9.95 -26.16 -8.22
CA SER A 92 10.49 -25.10 -9.05
C SER A 92 9.39 -24.06 -9.29
N TRP A 93 9.32 -23.04 -8.44
CA TRP A 93 8.49 -21.87 -8.73
C TRP A 93 9.16 -21.09 -9.85
N GLN A 94 8.83 -21.41 -11.11
CA GLN A 94 9.09 -20.48 -12.20
C GLN A 94 8.20 -19.25 -11.97
N ARG A 95 8.82 -18.19 -11.44
CA ARG A 95 8.20 -16.87 -11.35
C ARG A 95 8.35 -16.20 -12.71
N GLY A 96 7.24 -15.81 -13.30
CA GLY A 96 7.22 -15.04 -14.55
C GLY A 96 6.37 -15.73 -15.59
N GLY A 97 5.42 -15.00 -16.13
CA GLY A 97 4.43 -15.49 -17.08
C GLY A 97 3.16 -14.64 -16.99
N VAL A 98 2.53 -14.40 -18.13
CA VAL A 98 1.18 -13.86 -18.20
C VAL A 98 0.18 -15.00 -18.06
N CYS A 99 -1.02 -14.68 -17.58
CA CYS A 99 -2.12 -15.65 -17.52
C CYS A 99 -2.38 -16.26 -18.90
N SER A 100 -2.59 -17.58 -18.97
CA SER A 100 -2.89 -18.30 -20.20
C SER A 100 -4.33 -18.11 -20.70
N PHE A 101 -5.17 -17.44 -19.90
CA PHE A 101 -6.52 -17.07 -20.33
C PHE A 101 -6.46 -15.97 -21.39
N ASP A 102 -7.14 -16.19 -22.51
CA ASP A 102 -7.15 -15.28 -23.65
C ASP A 102 -7.51 -13.84 -23.26
N GLY A 103 -6.67 -12.88 -23.67
CA GLY A 103 -6.81 -11.47 -23.31
C GLY A 103 -6.49 -11.08 -21.86
N CYS A 104 -5.99 -11.99 -21.00
CA CYS A 104 -5.64 -11.67 -19.61
C CYS A 104 -4.15 -11.35 -19.43
N MET A 105 -3.84 -10.07 -19.19
CA MET A 105 -2.46 -9.59 -18.95
C MET A 105 -2.01 -9.68 -17.48
N LEU A 106 -2.81 -10.31 -16.60
CA LEU A 106 -2.45 -10.44 -15.19
C LEU A 106 -1.32 -11.47 -15.00
N PRO A 107 -0.45 -11.29 -14.00
CA PRO A 107 0.64 -12.22 -13.75
C PRO A 107 0.09 -13.61 -13.33
N MET A 108 0.65 -14.66 -13.93
CA MET A 108 0.41 -16.04 -13.55
C MET A 108 0.78 -16.26 -12.07
N LYS A 109 -0.08 -17.00 -11.35
CA LYS A 109 0.11 -17.33 -9.93
C LYS A 109 0.11 -18.82 -9.66
N ALA A 110 -0.72 -19.60 -10.35
CA ALA A 110 -0.76 -21.05 -10.22
C ALA A 110 -1.37 -21.67 -11.48
N ASN A 111 -0.79 -22.78 -11.94
CA ASN A 111 -1.31 -23.60 -13.04
C ASN A 111 -1.61 -22.78 -14.31
N ASP A 112 -0.66 -21.95 -14.73
CA ASP A 112 -0.76 -21.08 -15.92
C ASP A 112 -1.82 -19.98 -15.85
N LEU A 113 -2.52 -19.86 -14.72
CA LEU A 113 -3.57 -18.87 -14.52
C LEU A 113 -3.15 -17.79 -13.50
N CYS A 114 -3.67 -16.57 -13.66
CA CYS A 114 -3.60 -15.56 -12.62
C CYS A 114 -4.43 -15.99 -11.39
N ALA A 115 -4.27 -15.30 -10.26
CA ALA A 115 -4.97 -15.67 -9.01
C ALA A 115 -6.49 -15.80 -9.18
N THR A 116 -7.11 -14.88 -9.93
CA THR A 116 -8.56 -14.85 -10.11
C THR A 116 -9.05 -15.97 -11.02
N HIS A 117 -8.36 -16.26 -12.14
CA HIS A 117 -8.72 -17.39 -13.01
C HIS A 117 -8.44 -18.74 -12.33
N ALA A 118 -7.35 -18.86 -11.58
CA ALA A 118 -7.08 -20.04 -10.77
C ALA A 118 -8.21 -20.30 -9.75
N SER A 119 -8.78 -19.23 -9.18
CA SER A 119 -9.94 -19.32 -8.28
C SER A 119 -11.22 -19.75 -9.00
N GLN A 120 -11.53 -19.19 -10.18
CA GLN A 120 -12.71 -19.62 -10.96
C GLN A 120 -12.66 -21.13 -11.23
N ARG A 121 -11.49 -21.62 -11.69
CA ARG A 121 -11.29 -23.05 -11.94
C ARG A 121 -11.39 -23.90 -10.67
N TYR A 122 -10.86 -23.41 -9.55
CA TYR A 122 -10.92 -24.11 -8.26
C TYR A 122 -12.37 -24.33 -7.80
N PHE A 123 -13.26 -23.37 -8.03
CA PHE A 123 -14.69 -23.48 -7.70
C PHE A 123 -15.51 -24.21 -8.78
N GLY A 124 -14.85 -24.80 -9.79
CA GLY A 124 -15.53 -25.55 -10.85
C GLY A 124 -16.29 -24.66 -11.83
N HIS A 125 -16.02 -23.36 -11.87
CA HIS A 125 -16.58 -22.47 -12.88
C HIS A 125 -15.78 -22.57 -14.18
N GLU A 126 -16.46 -22.38 -15.31
CA GLU A 126 -15.78 -22.06 -16.56
C GLU A 126 -14.95 -20.78 -16.38
N LEU A 127 -13.78 -20.75 -17.03
CA LEU A 127 -12.96 -19.56 -17.01
C LEU A 127 -13.64 -18.48 -17.84
N HIS A 128 -13.90 -17.34 -17.20
CA HIS A 128 -14.48 -16.18 -17.85
C HIS A 128 -13.48 -15.02 -17.82
N PRO A 129 -13.58 -14.07 -18.78
CA PRO A 129 -12.77 -12.87 -18.74
C PRO A 129 -12.87 -12.20 -17.38
N ILE A 130 -11.74 -12.05 -16.71
CA ILE A 130 -11.69 -11.21 -15.52
C ILE A 130 -11.94 -9.81 -16.04
N ARG A 131 -13.00 -9.18 -15.54
CA ARG A 131 -13.25 -7.77 -15.81
C ARG A 131 -12.04 -7.00 -15.30
N GLY A 132 -11.15 -6.64 -16.23
CA GLY A 132 -9.85 -6.06 -15.93
C GLY A 132 -10.03 -4.88 -15.01
N ARG A 133 -9.26 -4.86 -13.93
CA ARG A 133 -9.13 -3.65 -13.14
C ARG A 133 -8.22 -2.71 -13.94
N ILE A 134 -8.81 -1.64 -14.46
CA ILE A 134 -8.12 -0.59 -15.21
C ILE A 134 -7.52 0.38 -14.19
N SER A 135 -6.26 0.78 -14.41
CA SER A 135 -5.58 1.76 -13.56
C SER A 135 -6.27 3.12 -13.64
N CYS A 136 -6.39 3.80 -12.51
CA CYS A 136 -6.93 5.15 -12.47
C CYS A 136 -6.04 6.10 -13.31
N PRO A 137 -6.63 6.99 -14.13
CA PRO A 137 -5.85 7.89 -14.99
C PRO A 137 -5.21 9.07 -14.24
N VAL A 138 -5.54 9.29 -12.96
CA VAL A 138 -5.01 10.40 -12.16
C VAL A 138 -3.52 10.15 -11.84
N PRO A 139 -2.62 11.11 -12.10
CA PRO A 139 -1.20 10.98 -11.75
C PRO A 139 -0.99 10.62 -10.28
N ASP A 140 0.02 9.79 -10.01
CA ASP A 140 0.36 9.31 -8.66
C ASP A 140 -0.77 8.56 -7.92
N CYS A 141 -1.84 8.15 -8.62
CA CYS A 141 -2.90 7.34 -8.06
C CYS A 141 -2.70 5.84 -8.36
N GLU A 142 -2.52 5.04 -7.31
CA GLU A 142 -2.46 3.58 -7.41
C GLU A 142 -3.85 2.90 -7.43
N GLY A 143 -4.92 3.69 -7.56
CA GLY A 143 -6.29 3.20 -7.58
C GLY A 143 -6.63 2.44 -8.87
N THR A 144 -7.66 1.59 -8.82
CA THR A 144 -8.18 0.88 -9.99
C THR A 144 -9.70 0.92 -10.05
N TYR A 145 -10.26 0.71 -11.25
CA TYR A 145 -11.70 0.61 -11.50
C TYR A 145 -12.02 -0.53 -12.47
N THR A 146 -13.29 -0.93 -12.58
CA THR A 146 -13.69 -2.02 -13.48
C THR A 146 -14.10 -1.49 -14.84
N ALA A 147 -13.90 -2.26 -15.91
CA ALA A 147 -14.39 -1.92 -17.26
C ALA A 147 -15.92 -1.70 -17.37
N LYS A 148 -16.71 -2.12 -16.37
CA LYS A 148 -18.16 -1.83 -16.29
C LYS A 148 -18.48 -0.49 -15.61
N SER A 149 -17.49 0.21 -15.10
CA SER A 149 -17.71 1.51 -14.47
C SER A 149 -18.15 2.48 -15.54
N SER A 150 -19.26 3.16 -15.33
CA SER A 150 -19.71 4.24 -16.22
C SER A 150 -18.78 5.46 -16.18
N ILE A 151 -17.87 5.51 -15.20
CA ILE A 151 -16.92 6.58 -14.97
C ILE A 151 -15.53 5.96 -14.90
N GLU A 152 -14.62 6.41 -15.76
CA GLU A 152 -13.26 5.86 -15.94
C GLU A 152 -12.28 6.26 -14.82
N PHE A 153 -12.70 6.12 -13.56
CA PHE A 153 -11.94 6.51 -12.38
C PHE A 153 -12.11 5.50 -11.25
N CYS A 154 -11.11 5.42 -10.36
CA CYS A 154 -11.23 4.64 -9.13
C CYS A 154 -12.33 5.20 -8.21
N ALA A 155 -12.85 4.38 -7.31
CA ALA A 155 -13.96 4.75 -6.43
C ALA A 155 -13.73 6.05 -5.63
N LYS A 156 -12.48 6.33 -5.23
CA LYS A 156 -12.12 7.58 -4.54
C LYS A 156 -12.34 8.80 -5.44
N HIS A 157 -11.83 8.78 -6.67
CA HIS A 157 -11.98 9.88 -7.62
C HIS A 157 -13.40 9.99 -8.18
N THR A 158 -14.12 8.87 -8.32
CA THR A 158 -15.56 8.90 -8.63
C THR A 158 -16.36 9.64 -7.55
N ARG A 159 -16.00 9.46 -6.26
CA ARG A 159 -16.63 10.23 -5.18
C ARG A 159 -16.33 11.72 -5.30
N VAL A 160 -15.09 12.09 -5.61
CA VAL A 160 -14.69 13.50 -5.82
C VAL A 160 -15.51 14.13 -6.96
N LEU A 161 -15.60 13.46 -8.12
CA LEU A 161 -16.40 13.95 -9.25
C LEU A 161 -17.85 14.26 -8.83
N ARG A 162 -18.47 13.34 -8.09
CA ARG A 162 -19.87 13.49 -7.65
C ARG A 162 -20.05 14.55 -6.57
N LEU A 163 -19.15 14.59 -5.58
CA LEU A 163 -19.25 15.53 -4.47
C LEU A 163 -19.05 16.97 -4.93
N TYR A 164 -18.17 17.19 -5.91
CA TYR A 164 -17.82 18.52 -6.38
C TYR A 164 -18.50 18.89 -7.72
N GLY A 165 -19.37 18.04 -8.27
CA GLY A 165 -20.04 18.32 -9.55
C GLY A 165 -19.08 18.47 -10.72
N LEU A 166 -17.91 17.80 -10.68
CA LEU A 166 -16.86 17.96 -11.67
C LEU A 166 -17.03 17.00 -12.84
N THR A 167 -16.66 17.45 -14.04
CA THR A 167 -16.44 16.55 -15.17
C THR A 167 -15.09 15.82 -15.03
N PRO A 168 -14.93 14.62 -15.61
CA PRO A 168 -13.65 13.94 -15.75
C PRO A 168 -12.51 14.84 -16.22
N GLU A 169 -12.76 15.65 -17.25
CA GLU A 169 -11.79 16.53 -17.88
C GLU A 169 -11.35 17.62 -16.92
N ARG A 170 -12.31 18.23 -16.19
CA ARG A 170 -12.01 19.27 -15.20
C ARG A 170 -11.20 18.71 -14.04
N LEU A 171 -11.55 17.53 -13.54
CA LEU A 171 -10.76 16.86 -12.49
C LEU A 171 -9.32 16.61 -12.97
N MET A 172 -9.15 16.08 -14.18
CA MET A 172 -7.82 15.84 -14.75
C MET A 172 -7.02 17.13 -14.94
N GLN A 173 -7.64 18.21 -15.41
CA GLN A 173 -7.00 19.52 -15.50
C GLN A 173 -6.50 19.98 -14.12
N MET A 174 -7.30 19.81 -13.07
CA MET A 174 -6.91 20.19 -11.71
C MET A 174 -5.71 19.38 -11.20
N TYR A 175 -5.59 18.10 -11.53
CA TYR A 175 -4.42 17.29 -11.15
C TYR A 175 -3.18 17.56 -12.02
N VAL A 176 -3.36 17.88 -13.31
CA VAL A 176 -2.25 18.17 -14.23
C VAL A 176 -1.69 19.58 -14.00
N ALA A 177 -2.55 20.59 -13.90
CA ALA A 177 -2.16 21.98 -13.61
C ALA A 177 -1.74 22.14 -12.13
N GLY A 178 -2.34 21.35 -11.25
CA GLY A 178 -2.26 21.53 -9.82
C GLY A 178 -1.28 20.59 -9.13
N SER A 179 0.02 20.66 -9.39
CA SER A 179 1.03 19.99 -8.55
C SER A 179 1.45 20.80 -7.31
N VAL A 180 1.10 22.10 -7.22
CA VAL A 180 1.41 22.99 -6.07
C VAL A 180 0.22 23.86 -5.62
N CYS A 181 0.06 24.07 -4.32
CA CYS A 181 -1.01 24.88 -3.73
C CYS A 181 -1.07 26.23 -4.44
N GLU A 182 -2.22 26.60 -4.99
CA GLU A 182 -2.35 27.83 -5.79
C GLU A 182 -2.16 29.11 -4.95
N LEU A 183 -2.32 29.01 -3.62
CA LEU A 183 -2.13 30.14 -2.71
C LEU A 183 -0.68 30.27 -2.21
N CYS A 184 -0.03 29.19 -1.78
CA CYS A 184 1.29 29.25 -1.12
C CYS A 184 2.41 28.48 -1.83
N GLY A 185 2.12 27.73 -2.90
CA GLY A 185 3.10 26.94 -3.65
C GLY A 185 3.52 25.61 -3.02
N ASP A 186 2.97 25.24 -1.85
CA ASP A 186 3.29 23.97 -1.19
C ASP A 186 2.83 22.74 -2.00
N ARG A 187 3.65 21.69 -2.02
CA ARG A 187 3.42 20.43 -2.77
C ARG A 187 2.52 19.44 -2.04
N THR A 188 2.22 19.65 -0.75
CA THR A 188 1.30 18.77 -0.01
C THR A 188 -0.15 19.17 -0.29
N LYS A 189 -0.68 18.75 -1.45
CA LYS A 189 -2.07 19.01 -1.85
C LYS A 189 -3.04 17.97 -1.35
N THR A 190 -4.18 18.43 -0.85
CA THR A 190 -5.30 17.52 -0.51
C THR A 190 -6.70 18.09 -0.70
N ALA A 191 -6.88 19.41 -0.93
CA ALA A 191 -8.20 20.03 -0.89
C ALA A 191 -8.59 20.71 -2.22
N ILE A 192 -9.84 20.49 -2.64
CA ILE A 192 -10.53 21.24 -3.69
C ILE A 192 -11.25 22.40 -2.99
N ASP A 193 -10.91 23.62 -3.38
CA ASP A 193 -11.51 24.85 -2.83
C ASP A 193 -12.71 25.27 -3.67
N HIS A 194 -13.80 25.65 -3.00
CA HIS A 194 -15.03 26.12 -3.63
C HIS A 194 -15.67 27.25 -2.83
N ASP A 195 -16.50 28.05 -3.50
CA ASP A 195 -17.19 29.19 -2.88
C ASP A 195 -18.40 28.75 -2.03
N HIS A 196 -18.32 28.99 -0.72
CA HIS A 196 -19.39 28.66 0.23
C HIS A 196 -20.59 29.63 0.19
N ALA A 197 -20.45 30.79 -0.46
CA ALA A 197 -21.60 31.64 -0.77
C ALA A 197 -22.51 30.99 -1.83
N CYS A 198 -21.93 30.17 -2.72
CA CYS A 198 -22.68 29.39 -3.71
C CYS A 198 -23.20 28.06 -3.14
N CYS A 199 -22.35 27.30 -2.44
CA CYS A 199 -22.68 25.97 -1.90
C CYS A 199 -22.28 25.86 -0.43
N ALA A 200 -23.24 25.89 0.50
CA ALA A 200 -22.98 25.89 1.95
C ALA A 200 -22.59 24.52 2.57
N GLY A 201 -22.28 23.51 1.75
CA GLY A 201 -22.03 22.13 2.20
C GLY A 201 -20.62 21.61 1.90
N GLU A 202 -20.38 20.33 2.22
CA GLU A 202 -19.10 19.64 1.95
C GLU A 202 -18.80 19.45 0.45
N GLY A 203 -19.79 19.69 -0.42
CA GLY A 203 -19.68 19.56 -1.86
C GLY A 203 -19.98 20.86 -2.59
N SER A 204 -19.84 20.82 -3.92
CA SER A 204 -20.03 21.97 -4.80
C SER A 204 -20.88 21.63 -6.02
N CYS A 205 -21.44 22.66 -6.65
CA CYS A 205 -22.14 22.54 -7.93
C CYS A 205 -21.20 22.36 -9.14
N GLY A 206 -19.89 22.46 -8.95
CA GLY A 206 -18.87 22.39 -10.01
C GLY A 206 -18.45 23.78 -10.48
N GLU A 207 -19.40 24.68 -10.70
CA GLU A 207 -19.14 26.05 -11.16
C GLU A 207 -18.46 26.93 -10.11
N CYS A 208 -18.71 26.66 -8.82
CA CYS A 208 -18.09 27.41 -7.72
C CYS A 208 -16.71 26.88 -7.31
N VAL A 209 -16.16 25.86 -8.00
CA VAL A 209 -14.82 25.35 -7.73
C VAL A 209 -13.77 26.34 -8.23
N ARG A 210 -12.98 26.88 -7.30
CA ARG A 210 -11.96 27.89 -7.59
C ARG A 210 -10.64 27.23 -8.01
N GLY A 211 -10.15 26.28 -7.24
CA GLY A 211 -8.87 25.64 -7.50
C GLY A 211 -8.47 24.60 -6.46
N THR A 212 -7.17 24.36 -6.33
CA THR A 212 -6.59 23.33 -5.48
C THR A 212 -5.61 23.92 -4.47
N LEU A 213 -5.89 23.71 -3.17
CA LEU A 213 -5.13 24.27 -2.06
C LEU A 213 -4.57 23.16 -1.16
N CYS A 214 -3.52 23.49 -0.39
CA CYS A 214 -3.14 22.68 0.76
C CYS A 214 -4.18 22.85 1.89
N LEU A 215 -4.25 21.86 2.79
CA LEU A 215 -5.25 21.86 3.87
C LEU A 215 -5.20 23.13 4.74
N ASN A 216 -3.99 23.64 5.00
CA ASN A 216 -3.78 24.83 5.82
C ASN A 216 -4.31 26.10 5.15
N CYS A 217 -4.03 26.29 3.87
CA CYS A 217 -4.54 27.44 3.11
C CYS A 217 -6.06 27.40 3.01
N ASN A 218 -6.63 26.21 2.71
CA ASN A 218 -8.07 26.02 2.63
C ASN A 218 -8.76 26.33 3.97
N HIS A 219 -8.22 25.82 5.09
CA HIS A 219 -8.75 26.12 6.42
C HIS A 219 -8.60 27.59 6.82
N MET A 220 -7.50 28.24 6.42
CA MET A 220 -7.29 29.67 6.68
C MET A 220 -8.38 30.51 6.00
N LEU A 221 -8.70 30.23 4.73
CA LEU A 221 -9.78 30.92 4.02
C LEU A 221 -11.14 30.70 4.71
N GLY A 222 -11.46 29.44 5.03
CA GLY A 222 -12.68 29.13 5.78
C GLY A 222 -12.75 29.80 7.16
N SER A 223 -11.62 29.92 7.87
CA SER A 223 -11.53 30.61 9.16
C SER A 223 -11.72 32.12 9.03
N ALA A 224 -11.28 32.70 7.92
CA ALA A 224 -11.55 34.08 7.54
C ALA A 224 -12.97 34.26 6.94
N ARG A 225 -13.77 33.18 6.85
CA ARG A 225 -15.10 33.13 6.22
C ARG A 225 -15.08 33.68 4.79
N ASP A 226 -14.00 33.39 4.07
CA ASP A 226 -13.75 33.87 2.71
C ASP A 226 -13.81 35.40 2.56
N SER A 227 -13.65 36.18 3.65
CA SER A 227 -13.74 37.64 3.62
C SER A 227 -12.38 38.29 3.29
N PRO A 228 -12.28 39.04 2.17
CA PRO A 228 -11.09 39.81 1.86
C PRO A 228 -10.81 40.91 2.89
N GLU A 229 -11.83 41.44 3.57
CA GLU A 229 -11.70 42.45 4.62
C GLU A 229 -10.97 41.87 5.83
N VAL A 230 -11.36 40.67 6.28
CA VAL A 230 -10.70 39.97 7.40
C VAL A 230 -9.24 39.66 7.06
N LEU A 231 -8.96 39.19 5.84
CA LEU A 231 -7.61 38.90 5.40
C LEU A 231 -6.72 40.16 5.32
N ARG A 232 -7.26 41.29 4.84
CA ARG A 232 -6.55 42.58 4.84
C ARG A 232 -6.26 43.07 6.26
N ALA A 233 -7.21 42.92 7.19
CA ALA A 233 -6.99 43.25 8.60
C ALA A 233 -5.90 42.36 9.23
N ALA A 234 -5.87 41.07 8.89
CA ALA A 234 -4.81 40.14 9.34
C ALA A 234 -3.41 40.57 8.86
N ILE A 235 -3.28 41.03 7.61
CA ILE A 235 -2.02 41.57 7.08
C ILE A 235 -1.55 42.78 7.92
N ALA A 236 -2.43 43.75 8.13
CA ALA A 236 -2.11 44.96 8.91
C ALA A 236 -1.72 44.62 10.37
N TYR A 237 -2.43 43.67 10.98
CA TYR A 237 -2.11 43.18 12.32
C TYR A 237 -0.69 42.60 12.40
N LEU A 238 -0.31 41.72 11.46
CA LEU A 238 1.02 41.11 11.41
C LEU A 238 2.12 42.14 11.19
N GLN A 239 1.92 43.09 10.27
CA GLN A 239 2.89 44.15 9.99
C GLN A 239 3.15 45.03 11.21
N SER A 240 2.10 45.47 11.90
CA SER A 240 2.25 46.32 13.10
C SER A 240 3.03 45.65 14.24
N HIS A 241 2.92 44.32 14.38
CA HIS A 241 3.64 43.57 15.41
C HIS A 241 5.06 43.21 15.00
N ALA A 242 5.33 43.03 13.70
CA ALA A 242 6.69 42.88 13.18
C ALA A 242 7.51 44.17 13.42
N GLU A 243 6.93 45.34 13.12
CA GLU A 243 7.56 46.63 13.40
C GLU A 243 7.84 46.83 14.90
N ARG A 244 6.88 46.46 15.77
CA ARG A 244 7.08 46.51 17.22
C ARG A 244 8.24 45.60 17.66
N SER A 245 8.32 44.39 17.12
CA SER A 245 9.37 43.42 17.46
C SER A 245 10.75 43.93 17.03
N LEU A 246 10.85 44.56 15.86
CA LEU A 246 12.08 45.19 15.37
C LEU A 246 12.50 46.38 16.25
N ARG A 247 11.56 47.22 16.71
CA ARG A 247 11.86 48.33 17.63
C ARG A 247 12.31 47.89 19.02
N LEU A 248 11.87 46.72 19.47
CA LEU A 248 12.29 46.14 20.76
C LEU A 248 13.63 45.39 20.67
N ALA A 249 14.06 45.03 19.46
CA ALA A 249 15.32 44.34 19.20
C ALA A 249 16.47 45.28 18.80
N ALA A 250 16.20 46.57 18.61
CA ALA A 250 17.16 47.64 18.34
C ALA A 250 17.49 48.41 19.62
#